data_AF-A0A662K8G1-F1
#
_entry.id   AF-A0A662K8G1-F1
#
_cell.length_a   1.000
_cell.length_b   1.000
_cell.length_c   1.000
_cell.angle_alpha   90.00
_cell.angle_beta   90.00
_cell.angle_gamma   90.00
#
_symmetry.space_group_name_H-M   'P 1'
#
loop_
_entity.id
_entity.type
_entity.pdbx_description
1 polymer ?
#
loop_
_entity_poly.entity_id
_entity_poly.type
_entity_poly.pdbx_seq_one_letter_code
_entity_poly.pdbx_strand_id
1 'polypeptide(L)'
;MLIPIGFLNASSSTWIFPILLLSILTFGIVLVLRNRGGMGKILLGRRIMIPYYLDLSNAKHVVIFGITGSGKTNTARVIAKSFKGSKLIIDWNGEYLIGRVARASDITIANLSMLEFCEALATALQLSQPQYSMLLEVAKTSKSLKEIIEKLRRYPVESDSRREIRNALLRRLEPLSYLDLFSGSRGLEDFDTLDLSGLTYDAKRLVTNVVLRLMYEKPVKDLIVLEEAQNLLTPRRLDQPPSSCELILDEIRKYGVRVVVIAQIPSLVATTYRNAEYILIHRLSLTIDEARNLGLSEKERERISRLPNGACLVIHRGKKAYVRVLKDKGDIQLKVVHRTSYVKPYVVDKEGNFGNEVGAWRDGGSVVACLLEDVRDLVKWRREIDFKLKSMGVELQEVKQLVKGVVDRIGKIQESSSSLNAISEEVSKLQAEVSSLSSGFKLKMEGIEFTVNYLKEMMLELQELMEKQQLKESTVPCSLKKQ
;
A
#
# COMPACT_ATOMS: atom_id res chain seq x y z
N MET A 1 -38.66 -9.52 46.84
CA MET A 1 -38.05 -8.59 47.83
C MET A 1 -37.32 -7.53 47.03
N LEU A 2 -37.86 -6.31 47.02
CA LEU A 2 -37.35 -5.16 46.26
C LEU A 2 -35.98 -4.74 46.80
N ILE A 3 -34.98 -4.62 45.91
CA ILE A 3 -33.71 -3.97 46.23
C ILE A 3 -33.85 -2.49 45.85
N PRO A 4 -33.49 -1.52 46.72
CA PRO A 4 -33.80 -0.12 46.51
C PRO A 4 -32.93 0.50 45.41
N ILE A 5 -33.59 1.26 44.54
CA ILE A 5 -32.99 2.21 43.61
C ILE A 5 -32.45 3.37 44.44
N GLY A 6 -31.15 3.34 44.75
CA GLY A 6 -30.57 4.34 45.63
C GLY A 6 -29.06 4.29 45.78
N PHE A 7 -28.30 3.92 44.74
CA PHE A 7 -26.83 4.05 44.72
C PHE A 7 -26.31 4.22 43.28
N LEU A 8 -26.70 5.34 42.64
CA LEU A 8 -26.07 5.82 41.41
C LEU A 8 -25.64 7.28 41.64
N ASN A 9 -24.71 7.48 42.57
CA ASN A 9 -23.97 8.73 42.72
C ASN A 9 -22.55 8.58 42.17
N ALA A 10 -22.32 9.17 41.00
CA ALA A 10 -21.14 9.93 40.57
C ALA A 10 -19.69 9.41 40.77
N SER A 11 -19.45 8.11 41.04
CA SER A 11 -18.09 7.56 41.16
C SER A 11 -17.80 6.32 40.29
N SER A 12 -18.78 5.78 39.58
CA SER A 12 -18.60 4.54 38.80
C SER A 12 -18.07 4.75 37.38
N SER A 13 -18.20 5.95 36.79
CA SER A 13 -17.76 6.19 35.40
C SER A 13 -16.23 6.23 35.23
N THR A 14 -15.47 6.48 36.31
CA THR A 14 -14.01 6.53 36.28
C THR A 14 -13.36 5.14 36.23
N TRP A 15 -14.03 4.10 36.73
CA TRP A 15 -13.52 2.73 36.74
C TRP A 15 -14.07 1.85 35.61
N ILE A 16 -15.24 2.18 35.06
CA ILE A 16 -15.81 1.45 33.91
C ILE A 16 -14.89 1.54 32.69
N PHE A 17 -14.31 2.72 32.43
CA PHE A 17 -13.44 2.94 31.28
C PHE A 17 -12.12 2.15 31.31
N PRO A 18 -11.33 2.12 32.42
CA PRO A 18 -10.12 1.30 32.49
C PRO A 18 -10.41 -0.20 32.45
N ILE A 19 -11.52 -0.67 33.02
CA ILE A 19 -11.91 -2.09 32.95
C ILE A 19 -12.27 -2.48 31.50
N LEU A 20 -12.99 -1.62 30.79
CA LEU A 20 -13.36 -1.82 29.39
C LEU A 20 -12.13 -1.71 28.46
N LEU A 21 -11.18 -0.83 28.77
CA LEU A 21 -9.90 -0.73 28.08
C LEU A 21 -9.06 -2.01 28.29
N LEU A 22 -9.00 -2.52 29.52
CA LEU A 22 -8.25 -3.74 29.86
C LEU A 22 -8.90 -4.98 29.21
N SER A 23 -10.22 -5.06 29.16
CA SER A 23 -10.94 -6.15 28.48
C SER A 23 -10.73 -6.10 26.96
N ILE A 24 -10.72 -4.92 26.34
CA ILE A 24 -10.36 -4.76 24.92
C ILE A 24 -8.90 -5.13 24.67
N LEU A 25 -7.98 -4.76 25.58
CA LEU A 25 -6.55 -5.05 25.44
C LEU A 25 -6.27 -6.55 25.57
N THR A 26 -6.84 -7.20 26.58
CA THR A 26 -6.76 -8.66 26.79
C THR A 26 -7.42 -9.43 25.65
N PHE A 27 -8.58 -8.97 25.16
CA PHE A 27 -9.23 -9.54 23.99
C PHE A 27 -8.36 -9.39 22.73
N GLY A 28 -7.75 -8.23 22.51
CA GLY A 28 -6.78 -8.00 21.45
C GLY A 28 -5.58 -8.95 21.54
N ILE A 29 -5.03 -9.16 22.74
CA ILE A 29 -3.94 -10.10 23.00
C ILE A 29 -4.37 -11.55 22.72
N VAL A 30 -5.55 -11.98 23.15
CA VAL A 30 -6.08 -13.32 22.88
C VAL A 30 -6.31 -13.54 21.38
N LEU A 31 -6.80 -12.52 20.65
CA LEU A 31 -7.03 -12.59 19.21
C LEU A 31 -5.71 -12.65 18.43
N VAL A 32 -4.68 -11.93 18.88
CA VAL A 32 -3.31 -12.07 18.40
C VAL A 32 -2.81 -13.50 18.63
N LEU A 33 -2.90 -14.01 19.86
CA LEU A 33 -2.39 -15.32 20.25
C LEU A 33 -3.09 -16.45 19.48
N ARG A 34 -4.39 -16.34 19.23
CA ARG A 34 -5.18 -17.31 18.47
C ARG A 34 -4.92 -17.26 16.96
N ASN A 35 -4.53 -16.10 16.41
CA ASN A 35 -4.16 -15.97 15.00
C ASN A 35 -2.66 -16.15 14.72
N ARG A 36 -1.85 -16.44 15.75
CA ARG A 36 -0.44 -16.82 15.58
C ARG A 36 -0.33 -18.15 14.83
N GLY A 37 0.47 -18.15 13.77
CA GLY A 37 1.25 -19.34 13.42
C GLY A 37 0.68 -20.28 12.36
N GLY A 38 0.01 -19.78 11.33
CA GLY A 38 -0.13 -20.54 10.08
C GLY A 38 1.00 -20.20 9.11
N MET A 39 1.59 -21.20 8.42
CA MET A 39 2.45 -20.94 7.25
C MET A 39 1.68 -20.06 6.25
N GLY A 40 2.18 -18.86 5.96
CA GLY A 40 1.61 -17.93 4.98
C GLY A 40 0.76 -16.78 5.54
N LYS A 41 0.45 -16.73 6.84
CA LYS A 41 -0.22 -15.55 7.44
C LYS A 41 0.79 -14.44 7.73
N ILE A 42 0.61 -13.28 7.11
CA ILE A 42 1.45 -12.10 7.26
C ILE A 42 0.70 -11.04 8.06
N LEU A 43 1.27 -10.59 9.17
CA LEU A 43 0.75 -9.43 9.89
C LEU A 43 1.01 -8.16 9.07
N LEU A 44 -0.02 -7.66 8.39
CA LEU A 44 0.10 -6.46 7.56
C LEU A 44 0.10 -5.19 8.41
N GLY A 45 -0.73 -5.16 9.44
CA GLY A 45 -1.08 -3.94 10.13
C GLY A 45 -2.24 -4.13 11.08
N ARG A 46 -3.04 -3.08 11.24
CA ARG A 46 -4.19 -3.06 12.16
C ARG A 46 -5.40 -2.44 11.52
N ARG A 47 -6.56 -3.03 11.83
CA ARG A 47 -7.86 -2.39 11.67
C ARG A 47 -8.24 -1.80 13.04
N ILE A 48 -8.10 -0.50 13.19
CA ILE A 48 -8.27 0.19 14.48
C ILE A 48 -7.26 -0.41 15.48
N MET A 49 -7.70 -1.21 16.46
CA MET A 49 -6.82 -1.89 17.43
C MET A 49 -6.66 -3.40 17.18
N ILE A 50 -7.32 -3.95 16.17
CA ILE A 50 -7.32 -5.39 15.88
C ILE A 50 -6.23 -5.69 14.84
N PRO A 51 -5.32 -6.64 15.06
CA PRO A 51 -4.32 -7.01 14.07
C PRO A 51 -4.99 -7.53 12.79
N TYR A 52 -4.50 -7.06 11.65
CA TYR A 52 -4.97 -7.49 10.34
C TYR A 52 -3.90 -8.35 9.67
N TYR A 53 -4.27 -9.58 9.33
CA TYR A 53 -3.40 -10.55 8.68
C TYR A 53 -3.81 -10.73 7.22
N LEU A 54 -2.83 -10.66 6.32
CA LEU A 54 -2.97 -11.19 4.97
C LEU A 54 -2.70 -12.69 5.02
N ASP A 55 -3.59 -13.47 4.43
CA ASP A 55 -3.41 -14.90 4.32
C ASP A 55 -2.88 -15.25 2.94
N LEU A 56 -1.58 -15.47 2.84
CA LEU A 56 -0.88 -15.94 1.66
C LEU A 56 -0.56 -17.44 1.77
N SER A 57 -1.32 -18.25 2.51
CA SER A 57 -1.08 -19.70 2.56
C SER A 57 -1.17 -20.35 1.18
N ASN A 58 -2.11 -19.90 0.34
CA ASN A 58 -2.32 -20.40 -1.02
C ASN A 58 -1.67 -19.46 -2.05
N ALA A 59 -1.43 -19.96 -3.27
CA ALA A 59 -0.95 -19.15 -4.38
C ALA A 59 -1.97 -18.04 -4.72
N LYS A 60 -1.68 -16.83 -4.26
CA LYS A 60 -2.58 -15.68 -4.31
C LYS A 60 -1.81 -14.49 -4.88
N HIS A 61 -2.47 -13.71 -5.73
CA HIS A 61 -1.95 -12.43 -6.18
C HIS A 61 -2.43 -11.31 -5.26
N VAL A 62 -1.53 -10.38 -4.99
CA VAL A 62 -1.77 -9.16 -4.22
C VAL A 62 -1.42 -8.00 -5.12
N VAL A 63 -2.31 -7.02 -5.22
CA VAL A 63 -2.04 -5.79 -5.97
C VAL A 63 -2.06 -4.63 -5.00
N ILE A 64 -1.08 -3.73 -5.12
CA ILE A 64 -0.93 -2.56 -4.26
C ILE A 64 -0.95 -1.30 -5.13
N PHE A 65 -1.96 -0.46 -4.93
CA PHE A 65 -2.15 0.84 -5.58
C PHE A 65 -1.93 2.01 -4.63
N GLY A 66 -1.64 3.19 -5.17
CA GLY A 66 -1.42 4.42 -4.40
C GLY A 66 -0.50 5.42 -5.08
N ILE A 67 -0.62 6.70 -4.72
CA ILE A 67 0.33 7.73 -5.21
C ILE A 67 1.73 7.56 -4.59
N THR A 68 2.74 8.24 -5.11
CA THR A 68 4.08 8.31 -4.51
C THR A 68 4.01 8.82 -3.07
N GLY A 69 4.80 8.23 -2.17
CA GLY A 69 4.82 8.59 -0.75
C GLY A 69 3.60 8.15 0.09
N SER A 70 2.61 7.46 -0.50
CA SER A 70 1.42 6.99 0.22
C SER A 70 1.65 5.76 1.12
N GLY A 71 2.78 5.08 0.95
CA GLY A 71 3.18 3.91 1.75
C GLY A 71 3.20 2.57 1.01
N LYS A 72 2.98 2.55 -0.32
CA LYS A 72 3.03 1.32 -1.14
C LYS A 72 4.27 0.45 -0.90
N THR A 73 5.46 1.05 -1.05
CA THR A 73 6.74 0.34 -0.86
C THR A 73 6.88 -0.20 0.55
N ASN A 74 6.49 0.57 1.57
CA ASN A 74 6.49 0.10 2.96
C ASN A 74 5.61 -1.15 3.11
N THR A 75 4.42 -1.15 2.54
CA THR A 75 3.49 -2.29 2.57
C THR A 75 4.08 -3.52 1.89
N ALA A 76 4.63 -3.36 0.69
CA ALA A 76 5.30 -4.43 -0.02
C ALA A 76 6.51 -4.97 0.76
N ARG A 77 7.27 -4.09 1.42
CA ARG A 77 8.41 -4.46 2.27
C ARG A 77 7.98 -5.25 3.50
N VAL A 78 6.90 -4.85 4.18
CA VAL A 78 6.29 -5.61 5.28
C VAL A 78 5.89 -7.00 4.82
N ILE A 79 5.25 -7.12 3.65
CA ILE A 79 4.88 -8.41 3.05
C ILE A 79 6.13 -9.24 2.77
N ALA A 80 7.12 -8.70 2.06
CA ALA A 80 8.32 -9.41 1.65
C ALA A 80 9.20 -9.86 2.84
N LYS A 81 9.34 -9.02 3.89
CA LYS A 81 10.10 -9.37 5.10
C LYS A 81 9.38 -10.42 5.95
N SER A 82 8.05 -10.32 6.07
CA SER A 82 7.26 -11.24 6.90
C SER A 82 7.03 -12.59 6.21
N PHE A 83 7.18 -12.66 4.89
CA PHE A 83 7.07 -13.91 4.15
C PHE A 83 8.28 -14.82 4.41
N LYS A 84 7.99 -16.04 4.88
CA LYS A 84 8.99 -17.03 5.29
C LYS A 84 9.55 -17.90 4.15
N GLY A 85 8.86 -17.97 3.01
CA GLY A 85 9.30 -18.73 1.86
C GLY A 85 10.38 -18.02 1.05
N SER A 86 10.85 -18.70 0.02
CA SER A 86 11.79 -18.13 -0.95
C SER A 86 11.13 -16.99 -1.73
N LYS A 87 11.88 -15.91 -1.98
CA LYS A 87 11.35 -14.71 -2.61
C LYS A 87 12.28 -14.14 -3.67
N LEU A 88 11.69 -13.42 -4.59
CA LEU A 88 12.36 -12.61 -5.60
C LEU A 88 11.69 -11.24 -5.63
N ILE A 89 12.44 -10.22 -5.26
CA ILE A 89 12.02 -8.83 -5.34
C ILE A 89 12.68 -8.20 -6.56
N ILE A 90 11.90 -7.74 -7.51
CA ILE A 90 12.39 -6.97 -8.64
C ILE A 90 12.29 -5.50 -8.25
N ASP A 91 13.42 -4.96 -7.81
CA ASP A 91 13.54 -3.64 -7.17
C ASP A 91 13.88 -2.60 -8.23
N TRP A 92 12.88 -1.82 -8.64
CA TRP A 92 12.99 -0.89 -9.76
C TRP A 92 13.85 0.32 -9.38
N ASN A 93 13.72 0.78 -8.14
CA ASN A 93 14.31 2.03 -7.65
C ASN A 93 15.40 1.82 -6.59
N GLY A 94 15.65 0.59 -6.14
CA GLY A 94 16.61 0.28 -5.08
C GLY A 94 16.04 0.53 -3.67
N GLU A 95 14.73 0.44 -3.49
CA GLU A 95 14.06 0.76 -2.21
C GLU A 95 14.00 -0.44 -1.25
N TYR A 96 14.21 -1.67 -1.72
CA TYR A 96 14.05 -2.87 -0.89
C TYR A 96 15.38 -3.33 -0.33
N LEU A 97 16.35 -3.65 -1.21
CA LEU A 97 17.67 -4.20 -0.84
C LEU A 97 17.59 -5.29 0.26
N ILE A 98 16.59 -6.19 0.20
CA ILE A 98 16.34 -7.21 1.22
C ILE A 98 17.10 -8.51 0.85
N GLY A 99 17.79 -9.09 1.84
CA GLY A 99 18.43 -10.40 1.68
C GLY A 99 19.63 -10.35 0.75
N ARG A 100 19.83 -11.41 -0.04
CA ARG A 100 20.92 -11.45 -1.03
C ARG A 100 20.52 -10.60 -2.24
N VAL A 101 21.31 -9.58 -2.54
CA VAL A 101 21.08 -8.67 -3.67
C VAL A 101 21.94 -9.08 -4.86
N ALA A 102 21.34 -9.13 -6.05
CA ALA A 102 22.02 -9.31 -7.32
C ALA A 102 21.72 -8.13 -8.26
N ARG A 103 22.63 -7.88 -9.19
CA ARG A 103 22.44 -6.98 -10.33
C ARG A 103 22.20 -7.77 -11.59
N ALA A 104 21.73 -7.09 -12.64
CA ALA A 104 21.52 -7.73 -13.95
C ALA A 104 22.78 -8.36 -14.55
N SER A 105 23.97 -7.84 -14.23
CA SER A 105 25.25 -8.41 -14.64
C SER A 105 25.59 -9.74 -13.94
N ASP A 106 24.99 -10.01 -12.78
CA ASP A 106 25.30 -11.21 -12.00
C ASP A 106 24.49 -12.44 -12.45
N ILE A 107 23.37 -12.21 -13.14
CA ILE A 107 22.39 -13.23 -13.51
C ILE A 107 22.84 -13.98 -14.77
N THR A 108 22.57 -15.28 -14.83
CA THR A 108 22.70 -16.07 -16.06
C THR A 108 21.35 -16.27 -16.76
N ILE A 109 21.37 -16.33 -18.10
CA ILE A 109 20.22 -16.68 -18.93
C ILE A 109 20.35 -18.06 -19.58
N ALA A 110 21.28 -18.91 -19.10
CA ALA A 110 21.57 -20.21 -19.71
C ALA A 110 20.35 -21.15 -19.82
N ASN A 111 19.35 -20.99 -18.94
CA ASN A 111 18.12 -21.78 -18.95
C ASN A 111 17.00 -21.18 -19.81
N LEU A 112 17.26 -20.09 -20.54
CA LEU A 112 16.28 -19.42 -21.40
C LEU A 112 16.62 -19.65 -22.86
N SER A 113 15.62 -19.99 -23.68
CA SER A 113 15.85 -20.13 -25.11
C SER A 113 16.13 -18.78 -25.78
N MET A 114 16.89 -18.81 -26.88
CA MET A 114 17.18 -17.61 -27.67
C MET A 114 15.89 -16.98 -28.23
N LEU A 115 14.87 -17.80 -28.52
CA LEU A 115 13.56 -17.35 -28.97
C LEU A 115 12.86 -16.51 -27.89
N GLU A 116 12.75 -17.04 -26.67
CA GLU A 116 12.13 -16.34 -25.55
C GLU A 116 12.89 -15.07 -25.15
N PHE A 117 14.22 -15.10 -25.26
CA PHE A 117 15.03 -13.90 -25.06
C PHE A 117 14.73 -12.82 -26.11
N CYS A 118 14.57 -13.21 -27.38
CA CYS A 118 14.15 -12.30 -28.45
C CYS A 118 12.73 -11.76 -28.23
N GLU A 119 11.80 -12.57 -27.73
CA GLU A 119 10.46 -12.11 -27.36
C GLU A 119 10.51 -11.12 -26.19
N ALA A 120 11.36 -11.37 -25.20
CA ALA A 120 11.60 -10.45 -24.10
C ALA A 120 12.15 -9.10 -24.60
N LEU A 121 13.13 -9.13 -25.50
CA LEU A 121 13.66 -7.94 -26.18
C LEU A 121 12.56 -7.20 -26.96
N ALA A 122 11.78 -7.93 -27.76
CA ALA A 122 10.71 -7.35 -28.57
C ALA A 122 9.66 -6.63 -27.72
N THR A 123 9.27 -7.26 -26.61
CA THR A 123 8.29 -6.72 -25.67
C THR A 123 8.84 -5.50 -24.92
N ALA A 124 10.07 -5.60 -24.39
CA ALA A 124 10.69 -4.54 -23.60
C ALA A 124 10.95 -3.28 -24.44
N LEU A 125 11.41 -3.45 -25.68
CA LEU A 125 11.76 -2.36 -26.58
C LEU A 125 10.60 -1.92 -27.49
N GLN A 126 9.42 -2.55 -27.36
CA GLN A 126 8.25 -2.31 -28.22
C GLN A 126 8.63 -2.32 -29.71
N LEU A 127 9.22 -3.43 -30.15
CA LEU A 127 9.63 -3.60 -31.54
C LEU A 127 8.41 -3.77 -32.43
N SER A 128 8.47 -3.20 -33.64
CA SER A 128 7.44 -3.47 -34.66
C SER A 128 7.57 -4.88 -35.22
N GLN A 129 6.51 -5.41 -35.85
CA GLN A 129 6.54 -6.75 -36.44
C GLN A 129 7.71 -6.96 -37.44
N PRO A 130 8.03 -6.00 -38.35
CA PRO A 130 9.20 -6.14 -39.22
C PRO A 130 10.53 -6.13 -38.45
N GLN A 131 10.67 -5.32 -37.40
CA GLN A 131 11.85 -5.30 -36.54
C GLN A 131 12.02 -6.63 -35.80
N TYR A 132 10.94 -7.18 -35.26
CA TYR A 132 10.95 -8.47 -34.58
C TYR A 132 11.31 -9.62 -35.53
N SER A 133 10.75 -9.63 -36.74
CA SER A 133 11.08 -10.62 -37.77
C SER A 133 12.56 -10.61 -38.14
N MET A 134 13.16 -9.44 -38.35
CA MET A 134 14.59 -9.31 -38.64
C MET A 134 15.45 -9.72 -37.44
N LEU A 135 15.02 -9.36 -36.21
CA LEU A 135 15.69 -9.80 -34.98
C LEU A 135 15.73 -11.34 -34.89
N LEU A 136 14.61 -12.01 -35.13
CA LEU A 136 14.53 -13.46 -35.11
C LEU A 136 15.43 -14.09 -36.18
N GLU A 137 15.43 -13.57 -37.40
CA GLU A 137 16.29 -14.05 -38.48
C GLU A 137 17.77 -14.03 -38.09
N VAL A 138 18.22 -12.94 -37.46
CA VAL A 138 19.59 -12.80 -36.98
C VAL A 138 19.88 -13.66 -35.73
N ALA A 139 18.89 -13.83 -34.86
CA ALA A 139 19.05 -14.54 -33.60
C ALA A 139 19.13 -16.07 -33.76
N LYS A 140 18.63 -16.66 -34.85
CA LYS A 140 18.57 -18.12 -35.07
C LYS A 140 19.86 -18.88 -34.72
N THR A 141 21.01 -18.31 -35.03
CA THR A 141 22.32 -18.94 -34.80
C THR A 141 23.14 -18.23 -33.72
N SER A 142 22.53 -17.28 -33.01
CA SER A 142 23.21 -16.44 -32.03
C SER A 142 23.07 -17.00 -30.63
N LYS A 143 24.10 -16.83 -29.80
CA LYS A 143 24.13 -17.28 -28.40
C LYS A 143 24.06 -16.15 -27.39
N SER A 144 24.23 -14.91 -27.84
CA SER A 144 24.26 -13.73 -26.97
C SER A 144 23.75 -12.48 -27.66
N LEU A 145 23.35 -11.48 -26.86
CA LEU A 145 22.98 -10.14 -27.36
C LEU A 145 24.11 -9.51 -28.17
N LYS A 146 25.37 -9.68 -27.75
CA LYS A 146 26.55 -9.16 -28.45
C LYS A 146 26.65 -9.73 -29.87
N GLU A 147 26.48 -11.04 -30.00
CA GLU A 147 26.52 -11.73 -31.31
C GLU A 147 25.37 -11.28 -32.22
N ILE A 148 24.16 -11.07 -31.67
CA ILE A 148 23.03 -10.51 -32.44
C ILE A 148 23.38 -9.13 -33.00
N ILE A 149 23.95 -8.25 -32.17
CA ILE A 149 24.30 -6.88 -32.59
C ILE A 149 25.40 -6.92 -33.68
N GLU A 150 26.41 -7.77 -33.52
CA GLU A 150 27.47 -7.94 -34.52
C GLU A 150 26.92 -8.46 -35.86
N LYS A 151 26.01 -9.44 -35.83
CA LYS A 151 25.34 -9.94 -37.03
C LYS A 151 24.41 -8.90 -37.65
N LEU A 152 23.67 -8.13 -36.84
CA LEU A 152 22.83 -7.03 -37.33
C LEU A 152 23.66 -5.96 -38.05
N ARG A 153 24.86 -5.62 -37.55
CA ARG A 153 25.76 -4.66 -38.23
C ARG A 153 26.18 -5.13 -39.62
N ARG A 154 26.39 -6.44 -39.78
CA ARG A 154 26.80 -7.06 -41.06
C ARG A 154 25.62 -7.53 -41.91
N TYR A 155 24.39 -7.35 -41.43
CA TYR A 155 23.20 -7.84 -42.09
C TYR A 155 23.06 -7.23 -43.49
N PRO A 156 22.88 -8.05 -44.55
CA PRO A 156 22.81 -7.56 -45.91
C PRO A 156 21.58 -6.67 -46.09
N VAL A 157 21.80 -5.52 -46.73
CA VAL A 157 20.75 -4.52 -46.94
C VAL A 157 20.46 -4.46 -48.44
N GLU A 158 19.42 -5.19 -48.82
CA GLU A 158 18.95 -5.29 -50.21
C GLU A 158 18.01 -4.13 -50.60
N SER A 159 17.46 -3.42 -49.61
CA SER A 159 16.53 -2.31 -49.81
C SER A 159 16.66 -1.23 -48.75
N ASP A 160 16.22 -0.01 -49.06
CA ASP A 160 16.21 1.10 -48.11
C ASP A 160 15.34 0.79 -46.88
N SER A 161 14.20 0.13 -47.08
CA SER A 161 13.34 -0.33 -45.97
C SER A 161 14.08 -1.29 -45.03
N ARG A 162 14.81 -2.29 -45.56
CA ARG A 162 15.64 -3.17 -44.73
C ARG A 162 16.75 -2.40 -44.01
N ARG A 163 17.32 -1.37 -44.64
CA ARG A 163 18.34 -0.49 -44.05
C ARG A 163 17.78 0.24 -42.83
N GLU A 164 16.58 0.81 -42.97
CA GLU A 164 15.91 1.57 -41.92
C GLU A 164 15.54 0.68 -40.73
N ILE A 165 14.98 -0.52 -40.97
CA ILE A 165 14.65 -1.48 -39.92
C ILE A 165 15.90 -1.87 -39.13
N ARG A 166 16.98 -2.24 -39.82
CA ARG A 166 18.27 -2.58 -39.20
C ARG A 166 18.82 -1.42 -38.37
N ASN A 167 18.85 -0.21 -38.93
CA ASN A 167 19.35 0.97 -38.24
C ASN A 167 18.46 1.35 -37.03
N ALA A 168 17.16 1.10 -37.09
CA ALA A 168 16.25 1.29 -35.97
C ALA A 168 16.48 0.28 -34.84
N LEU A 169 16.73 -1.00 -35.19
CA LEU A 169 17.13 -2.03 -34.23
C LEU A 169 18.46 -1.68 -33.55
N LEU A 170 19.49 -1.33 -34.33
CA LEU A 170 20.81 -0.99 -33.78
C LEU A 170 20.74 0.18 -32.80
N ARG A 171 19.98 1.24 -33.12
CA ARG A 171 19.75 2.39 -32.21
C ARG A 171 19.19 1.99 -30.84
N ARG A 172 18.40 0.90 -30.77
CA ARG A 172 17.81 0.41 -29.52
C ARG A 172 18.69 -0.62 -28.82
N LEU A 173 19.38 -1.48 -29.57
CA LEU A 173 20.16 -2.60 -29.02
C LEU A 173 21.59 -2.21 -28.63
N GLU A 174 22.23 -1.31 -29.37
CA GLU A 174 23.62 -0.91 -29.07
C GLU A 174 23.80 -0.33 -27.66
N PRO A 175 22.90 0.54 -27.15
CA PRO A 175 23.01 1.03 -25.77
C PRO A 175 23.01 -0.08 -24.72
N LEU A 176 22.30 -1.19 -24.97
CA LEU A 176 22.21 -2.32 -24.04
C LEU A 176 23.51 -3.12 -23.99
N SER A 177 24.32 -3.10 -25.06
CA SER A 177 25.59 -3.82 -25.12
C SER A 177 26.64 -3.30 -24.15
N TYR A 178 26.49 -2.06 -23.66
CA TYR A 178 27.41 -1.44 -22.70
C TYR A 178 27.11 -1.78 -21.23
N LEU A 179 25.99 -2.46 -20.96
CA LEU A 179 25.49 -2.69 -19.60
C LEU A 179 25.84 -4.08 -19.04
N ASP A 180 26.63 -4.87 -19.77
CA ASP A 180 27.06 -6.24 -19.41
C ASP A 180 25.92 -7.11 -18.82
N LEU A 181 24.71 -6.95 -19.37
CA LEU A 181 23.52 -7.65 -18.91
C LEU A 181 23.69 -9.16 -19.09
N PHE A 182 23.33 -9.92 -18.06
CA PHE A 182 23.31 -11.38 -18.08
C PHE A 182 24.67 -12.06 -18.30
N SER A 183 25.77 -11.39 -17.93
CA SER A 183 27.14 -11.90 -18.08
C SER A 183 27.59 -12.85 -16.97
N GLY A 184 26.81 -12.94 -15.90
CA GLY A 184 27.14 -13.72 -14.71
C GLY A 184 26.72 -15.18 -14.78
N SER A 185 26.92 -15.87 -13.65
CA SER A 185 26.66 -17.30 -13.49
C SER A 185 25.54 -17.62 -12.50
N ARG A 186 24.95 -16.61 -11.85
CA ARG A 186 23.95 -16.85 -10.79
C ARG A 186 22.59 -17.18 -11.36
N GLY A 187 21.98 -18.23 -10.84
CA GLY A 187 20.58 -18.56 -11.05
C GLY A 187 19.66 -17.68 -10.20
N LEU A 188 18.35 -17.79 -10.41
CA LEU A 188 17.36 -17.04 -9.64
C LEU A 188 17.31 -17.50 -8.17
N GLU A 189 17.69 -18.74 -7.88
CA GLU A 189 17.79 -19.33 -6.54
C GLU A 189 18.81 -18.64 -5.63
N ASP A 190 19.84 -18.02 -6.21
CA ASP A 190 21.02 -17.52 -5.50
C ASP A 190 20.81 -16.18 -4.79
N PHE A 191 19.74 -15.45 -5.12
CA PHE A 191 19.48 -14.11 -4.61
C PHE A 191 18.00 -13.91 -4.28
N ASP A 192 17.70 -12.91 -3.46
CA ASP A 192 16.34 -12.60 -2.99
C ASP A 192 15.82 -11.27 -3.55
N THR A 193 16.74 -10.35 -3.90
CA THR A 193 16.41 -9.06 -4.53
C THR A 193 17.28 -8.85 -5.78
N LEU A 194 16.65 -8.42 -6.87
CA LEU A 194 17.30 -7.93 -8.07
C LEU A 194 17.21 -6.41 -8.11
N ASP A 195 18.36 -5.75 -7.91
CA ASP A 195 18.47 -4.30 -7.96
C ASP A 195 18.60 -3.81 -9.42
N LEU A 196 17.63 -3.02 -9.87
CA LEU A 196 17.58 -2.41 -11.19
C LEU A 196 17.88 -0.91 -11.16
N SER A 197 18.14 -0.31 -10.00
CA SER A 197 18.24 1.15 -9.81
C SER A 197 19.23 1.81 -10.77
N GLY A 198 20.40 1.17 -10.98
CA GLY A 198 21.48 1.65 -11.84
C GLY A 198 21.31 1.45 -13.36
N LEU A 199 20.18 0.90 -13.82
CA LEU A 199 19.95 0.62 -15.25
C LEU A 199 19.09 1.70 -15.93
N THR A 200 19.22 1.82 -17.25
CA THR A 200 18.32 2.64 -18.07
C THR A 200 16.91 2.04 -18.09
N TYR A 201 15.89 2.86 -18.37
CA TYR A 201 14.49 2.42 -18.36
C TYR A 201 14.23 1.18 -19.24
N ASP A 202 14.74 1.17 -20.47
CA ASP A 202 14.61 0.03 -21.38
C ASP A 202 15.34 -1.22 -20.87
N ALA A 203 16.52 -1.04 -20.26
CA ALA A 203 17.25 -2.14 -19.65
C ALA A 203 16.50 -2.71 -18.43
N LYS A 204 15.87 -1.88 -17.59
CA LYS A 204 15.01 -2.36 -16.48
C LYS A 204 13.84 -3.20 -17.01
N ARG A 205 13.17 -2.74 -18.07
CA ARG A 205 12.08 -3.48 -18.73
C ARG A 205 12.55 -4.80 -19.31
N LEU A 206 13.71 -4.83 -19.97
CA LEU A 206 14.29 -6.03 -20.54
C LEU A 206 14.64 -7.05 -19.45
N VAL A 207 15.43 -6.63 -18.46
CA VAL A 207 15.88 -7.49 -17.37
C VAL A 207 14.68 -8.10 -16.65
N THR A 208 13.67 -7.29 -16.35
CA THR A 208 12.47 -7.81 -15.70
C THR A 208 11.71 -8.81 -16.58
N ASN A 209 11.56 -8.54 -17.89
CA ASN A 209 10.93 -9.45 -18.84
C ASN A 209 11.65 -10.81 -18.91
N VAL A 210 12.99 -10.79 -18.93
CA VAL A 210 13.82 -11.99 -18.97
C VAL A 210 13.71 -12.78 -17.68
N VAL A 211 13.78 -12.10 -16.53
CA VAL A 211 13.68 -12.74 -15.21
C VAL A 211 12.31 -13.37 -14.98
N LEU A 212 11.22 -12.74 -15.45
CA LEU A 212 9.90 -13.34 -15.40
C LEU A 212 9.80 -14.63 -16.23
N ARG A 213 10.45 -14.68 -17.40
CA ARG A 213 10.49 -15.91 -18.22
C ARG A 213 11.35 -17.00 -17.59
N LEU A 214 12.51 -16.65 -17.04
CA LEU A 214 13.32 -17.59 -16.26
C LEU A 214 12.53 -18.19 -15.07
N MET A 215 11.75 -17.36 -14.37
CA MET A 215 10.85 -17.80 -13.31
C MET A 215 9.71 -18.70 -13.81
N TYR A 216 9.22 -18.47 -15.03
CA TYR A 216 8.16 -19.27 -15.65
C TYR A 216 8.67 -20.66 -16.05
N GLU A 217 9.85 -20.72 -16.69
CA GLU A 217 10.50 -21.97 -17.08
C GLU A 217 10.89 -22.83 -15.87
N LYS A 218 11.42 -22.21 -14.82
CA LYS A 218 11.80 -22.90 -13.58
C LYS A 218 11.37 -22.08 -12.35
N PRO A 219 10.17 -22.33 -11.79
CA PRO A 219 9.68 -21.60 -10.63
C PRO A 219 10.43 -22.00 -9.37
N VAL A 220 11.52 -21.29 -9.04
CA VAL A 220 12.38 -21.54 -7.87
C VAL A 220 12.04 -20.69 -6.64
N LYS A 221 11.04 -19.80 -6.76
CA LYS A 221 10.66 -18.82 -5.73
C LYS A 221 9.17 -18.92 -5.41
N ASP A 222 8.83 -18.85 -4.13
CA ASP A 222 7.45 -18.93 -3.64
C ASP A 222 6.70 -17.58 -3.71
N LEU A 223 7.44 -16.47 -3.79
CA LEU A 223 6.93 -15.10 -3.86
C LEU A 223 7.74 -14.26 -4.86
N ILE A 224 7.05 -13.58 -5.76
CA ILE A 224 7.60 -12.53 -6.62
C ILE A 224 7.01 -11.18 -6.21
N VAL A 225 7.84 -10.17 -6.05
CA VAL A 225 7.43 -8.78 -5.81
C VAL A 225 7.86 -7.94 -7.01
N LEU A 226 6.89 -7.33 -7.70
CA LEU A 226 7.10 -6.51 -8.89
C LEU A 226 6.82 -5.05 -8.58
N GLU A 227 7.87 -4.26 -8.43
CA GLU A 227 7.76 -2.81 -8.32
C GLU A 227 7.50 -2.15 -9.68
N GLU A 228 6.79 -1.02 -9.69
CA GLU A 228 6.50 -0.22 -10.89
C GLU A 228 5.94 -1.06 -12.06
N ALA A 229 4.97 -1.91 -11.74
CA ALA A 229 4.44 -2.93 -12.64
C ALA A 229 3.77 -2.39 -13.91
N GLN A 230 3.37 -1.12 -13.94
CA GLN A 230 2.88 -0.45 -15.15
C GLN A 230 3.90 -0.44 -16.31
N ASN A 231 5.18 -0.64 -16.02
CA ASN A 231 6.22 -0.72 -17.05
C ASN A 231 6.22 -2.08 -17.79
N LEU A 232 5.50 -3.08 -17.28
CA LEU A 232 5.41 -4.43 -17.82
C LEU A 232 3.98 -4.81 -18.19
N LEU A 233 3.04 -4.54 -17.27
CA LEU A 233 1.63 -4.86 -17.41
C LEU A 233 0.91 -3.66 -18.01
N THR A 234 1.27 -3.27 -19.23
CA THR A 234 0.70 -2.07 -19.86
C THR A 234 -0.79 -2.27 -20.17
N PRO A 235 -1.63 -1.21 -20.05
CA PRO A 235 -3.02 -1.28 -20.47
C PRO A 235 -3.14 -1.63 -21.94
N ARG A 236 -4.10 -2.49 -22.27
CA ARG A 236 -4.44 -2.88 -23.63
C ARG A 236 -5.95 -2.86 -23.81
N ARG A 237 -6.38 -2.85 -25.06
CA ARG A 237 -7.81 -3.02 -25.37
C ARG A 237 -8.23 -4.46 -25.06
N LEU A 238 -9.51 -4.66 -24.74
CA LEU A 238 -10.04 -5.99 -24.39
C LEU A 238 -10.02 -6.98 -25.57
N ASP A 239 -10.08 -6.47 -26.80
CA ASP A 239 -9.99 -7.25 -28.05
C ASP A 239 -8.54 -7.62 -28.43
N GLN A 240 -7.54 -7.00 -27.79
CA GLN A 240 -6.14 -7.35 -28.00
C GLN A 240 -5.75 -8.52 -27.09
N PRO A 241 -4.91 -9.45 -27.57
CA PRO A 241 -4.43 -10.55 -26.74
C PRO A 241 -3.62 -10.05 -25.54
N PRO A 242 -3.60 -10.80 -24.41
CA PRO A 242 -2.73 -10.50 -23.28
C PRO A 242 -1.27 -10.50 -23.68
N SER A 243 -0.50 -9.60 -23.06
CA SER A 243 0.96 -9.62 -23.20
C SER A 243 1.54 -10.90 -22.59
N SER A 244 2.74 -11.28 -23.04
CA SER A 244 3.49 -12.41 -22.49
C SER A 244 3.70 -12.29 -20.98
N CYS A 245 3.97 -11.08 -20.47
CA CYS A 245 4.08 -10.82 -19.03
C CYS A 245 2.76 -11.06 -18.29
N GLU A 246 1.63 -10.61 -18.83
CA GLU A 246 0.32 -10.87 -18.22
C GLU A 246 0.06 -12.38 -18.11
N LEU A 247 0.29 -13.11 -19.21
CA LEU A 247 0.11 -14.57 -19.24
C LEU A 247 1.01 -15.27 -18.21
N ILE A 248 2.31 -14.94 -18.18
CA ILE A 248 3.25 -15.52 -17.22
C ILE A 248 2.76 -15.32 -15.79
N LEU A 249 2.33 -14.10 -15.42
CA LEU A 249 1.86 -13.84 -14.05
C LEU A 249 0.55 -14.56 -13.72
N ASP A 250 -0.39 -14.63 -14.66
CA ASP A 250 -1.66 -15.36 -14.47
C ASP A 250 -1.45 -16.88 -14.34
N GLU A 251 -0.43 -17.42 -14.99
CA GLU A 251 -0.14 -18.85 -14.99
C GLU A 251 0.78 -19.28 -13.86
N ILE A 252 1.69 -18.40 -13.40
CA ILE A 252 2.68 -18.76 -12.38
C ILE A 252 2.05 -19.17 -11.05
N ARG A 253 0.81 -18.72 -10.79
CA ARG A 253 0.00 -19.16 -9.63
C ARG A 253 -0.26 -20.66 -9.62
N LYS A 254 -0.35 -21.31 -10.78
CA LYS A 254 -0.56 -22.76 -10.93
C LYS A 254 0.62 -23.55 -10.33
N TYR A 255 1.81 -22.94 -10.35
CA TYR A 255 3.04 -23.49 -9.78
C TYR A 255 3.26 -23.11 -8.31
N GLY A 256 2.25 -22.58 -7.62
CA GLY A 256 2.38 -22.24 -6.20
C GLY A 256 3.02 -20.88 -5.92
N VAL A 257 3.38 -20.11 -6.95
CA VAL A 257 4.06 -18.82 -6.81
C VAL A 257 3.06 -17.69 -6.51
N ARG A 258 3.34 -16.92 -5.47
CA ARG A 258 2.58 -15.72 -5.10
C ARG A 258 3.17 -14.52 -5.82
N VAL A 259 2.31 -13.58 -6.23
CA VAL A 259 2.78 -12.36 -6.91
C VAL A 259 2.25 -11.16 -6.16
N VAL A 260 3.13 -10.23 -5.80
CA VAL A 260 2.81 -8.91 -5.27
C VAL A 260 3.13 -7.89 -6.36
N VAL A 261 2.10 -7.29 -6.93
CA VAL A 261 2.22 -6.28 -7.98
C VAL A 261 2.04 -4.91 -7.35
N ILE A 262 3.02 -4.02 -7.51
CA ILE A 262 2.93 -2.63 -7.05
C ILE A 262 2.80 -1.72 -8.26
N ALA A 263 1.76 -0.90 -8.27
CA ALA A 263 1.54 0.10 -9.31
C ALA A 263 0.99 1.39 -8.71
N GLN A 264 1.06 2.49 -9.46
CA GLN A 264 0.57 3.79 -8.96
C GLN A 264 -0.96 3.84 -8.96
N ILE A 265 -1.57 3.57 -10.12
CA ILE A 265 -3.03 3.65 -10.31
C ILE A 265 -3.54 2.47 -11.15
N PRO A 266 -4.80 2.03 -10.98
CA PRO A 266 -5.36 0.90 -11.72
C PRO A 266 -5.40 1.08 -13.23
N SER A 267 -5.62 2.31 -13.73
CA SER A 267 -5.69 2.58 -15.18
C SER A 267 -4.34 2.50 -15.90
N LEU A 268 -3.22 2.51 -15.17
CA LEU A 268 -1.88 2.33 -15.75
C LEU A 268 -1.46 0.86 -15.85
N VAL A 269 -2.28 -0.09 -15.41
CA VAL A 269 -1.98 -1.51 -15.49
C VAL A 269 -3.06 -2.30 -16.24
N ALA A 270 -2.65 -3.41 -16.84
CA ALA A 270 -3.55 -4.36 -17.47
C ALA A 270 -4.62 -4.84 -16.47
N THR A 271 -5.83 -5.10 -16.98
CA THR A 271 -7.01 -5.45 -16.17
C THR A 271 -6.87 -6.78 -15.40
N THR A 272 -5.80 -7.52 -15.65
CA THR A 272 -5.39 -8.72 -14.91
C THR A 272 -5.35 -8.52 -13.39
N TYR A 273 -5.12 -7.30 -12.89
CA TYR A 273 -5.19 -7.00 -11.45
C TYR A 273 -6.54 -7.37 -10.82
N ARG A 274 -7.62 -7.47 -11.60
CA ARG A 274 -8.96 -7.89 -11.11
C ARG A 274 -8.99 -9.33 -10.63
N ASN A 275 -8.07 -10.16 -11.12
CA ASN A 275 -7.91 -11.55 -10.69
C ASN A 275 -7.16 -11.67 -9.36
N ALA A 276 -6.69 -10.54 -8.78
CA ALA A 276 -5.99 -10.55 -7.52
C ALA A 276 -6.92 -10.91 -6.35
N GLU A 277 -6.41 -11.76 -5.47
CA GLU A 277 -7.13 -12.17 -4.26
C GLU A 277 -7.21 -11.02 -3.25
N TYR A 278 -6.19 -10.16 -3.25
CA TYR A 278 -6.10 -8.98 -2.42
C TYR A 278 -5.80 -7.75 -3.28
N ILE A 279 -6.60 -6.69 -3.11
CA ILE A 279 -6.32 -5.37 -3.68
C ILE A 279 -6.15 -4.40 -2.52
N LEU A 280 -4.96 -3.84 -2.38
CA LEU A 280 -4.61 -2.86 -1.36
C LEU A 280 -4.53 -1.49 -2.02
N ILE A 281 -5.31 -0.54 -1.54
CA ILE A 281 -5.40 0.81 -2.11
C ILE A 281 -4.96 1.79 -1.03
N HIS A 282 -3.75 2.30 -1.15
CA HIS A 282 -3.28 3.45 -0.38
C HIS A 282 -3.95 4.74 -0.87
N ARG A 283 -3.59 5.87 -0.28
CA ARG A 283 -4.07 7.19 -0.74
C ARG A 283 -3.97 7.31 -2.26
N LEU A 284 -5.12 7.51 -2.88
CA LEU A 284 -5.26 7.59 -4.33
C LEU A 284 -6.56 8.32 -4.71
N SER A 285 -6.48 9.16 -5.75
CA SER A 285 -7.66 9.77 -6.37
C SER A 285 -8.11 8.91 -7.53
N LEU A 286 -9.17 8.13 -7.32
CA LEU A 286 -9.76 7.27 -8.36
C LEU A 286 -10.84 8.06 -9.13
N THR A 287 -10.92 7.82 -10.43
CA THR A 287 -12.09 8.24 -11.23
C THR A 287 -13.34 7.46 -10.83
N ILE A 288 -14.52 7.92 -11.25
CA ILE A 288 -15.78 7.22 -10.99
C ILE A 288 -15.75 5.81 -11.61
N ASP A 289 -15.22 5.68 -12.83
CA ASP A 289 -15.13 4.39 -13.51
C ASP A 289 -14.10 3.46 -12.86
N GLU A 290 -12.95 3.97 -12.43
CA GLU A 290 -11.97 3.17 -11.69
C GLU A 290 -12.55 2.66 -10.36
N ALA A 291 -13.23 3.53 -9.62
CA ALA A 291 -13.90 3.17 -8.38
C ALA A 291 -14.97 2.09 -8.61
N ARG A 292 -15.83 2.27 -9.63
CA ARG A 292 -16.86 1.31 -10.02
C ARG A 292 -16.25 -0.05 -10.41
N ASN A 293 -15.17 -0.05 -11.20
CA ASN A 293 -14.45 -1.26 -11.59
C ASN A 293 -13.84 -2.02 -10.40
N LEU A 294 -13.50 -1.31 -9.32
CA LEU A 294 -13.01 -1.89 -8.06
C LEU A 294 -14.14 -2.23 -7.07
N GLY A 295 -15.41 -2.03 -7.44
CA GLY A 295 -16.57 -2.25 -6.57
C GLY A 295 -16.67 -1.27 -5.41
N LEU A 296 -16.17 -0.04 -5.59
CA LEU A 296 -16.16 1.02 -4.58
C LEU A 296 -17.37 1.96 -4.76
N SER A 297 -17.95 2.36 -3.63
CA SER A 297 -18.94 3.44 -3.55
C SER A 297 -18.27 4.81 -3.61
N GLU A 298 -19.08 5.83 -3.88
CA GLU A 298 -18.60 7.22 -3.95
C GLU A 298 -18.01 7.69 -2.61
N LYS A 299 -18.63 7.31 -1.49
CA LYS A 299 -18.10 7.58 -0.14
C LYS A 299 -16.74 6.93 0.08
N GLU A 300 -16.55 5.70 -0.39
CA GLU A 300 -15.26 5.00 -0.27
C GLU A 300 -14.19 5.64 -1.15
N ARG A 301 -14.54 6.02 -2.39
CA ARG A 301 -13.67 6.76 -3.32
C ARG A 301 -13.15 8.04 -2.67
N GLU A 302 -14.05 8.83 -2.10
CA GLU A 302 -13.74 10.04 -1.35
C GLU A 302 -12.89 9.79 -0.09
N ARG A 303 -13.13 8.69 0.62
CA ARG A 303 -12.34 8.32 1.80
C ARG A 303 -10.92 7.90 1.41
N ILE A 304 -10.76 7.15 0.32
CA ILE A 304 -9.44 6.69 -0.18
C ILE A 304 -8.55 7.89 -0.55
N SER A 305 -9.09 8.93 -1.18
CA SER A 305 -8.31 10.12 -1.56
C SER A 305 -7.75 10.90 -0.36
N ARG A 306 -8.37 10.74 0.83
CA ARG A 306 -8.00 11.40 2.08
C ARG A 306 -7.23 10.48 3.05
N LEU A 307 -6.89 9.25 2.67
CA LEU A 307 -6.19 8.32 3.56
C LEU A 307 -4.82 8.87 4.00
N PRO A 308 -4.44 8.71 5.28
CA PRO A 308 -3.11 9.10 5.74
C PRO A 308 -2.04 8.15 5.17
N ASN A 309 -0.79 8.63 5.12
CA ASN A 309 0.34 7.82 4.69
C ASN A 309 0.46 6.55 5.56
N GLY A 310 0.68 5.40 4.92
CA GLY A 310 0.74 4.10 5.60
C GLY A 310 -0.62 3.52 5.98
N ALA A 311 -1.74 4.18 5.67
CA ALA A 311 -3.06 3.56 5.69
C ALA A 311 -3.49 3.12 4.28
N CYS A 312 -4.24 2.03 4.20
CA CYS A 312 -4.79 1.51 2.97
C CYS A 312 -6.18 0.91 3.20
N LEU A 313 -6.96 0.84 2.12
CA LEU A 313 -8.12 -0.02 2.02
C LEU A 313 -7.66 -1.38 1.49
N VAL A 314 -8.01 -2.46 2.18
CA VAL A 314 -7.80 -3.84 1.73
C VAL A 314 -9.13 -4.41 1.25
N ILE A 315 -9.16 -4.86 0.00
CA ILE A 315 -10.29 -5.57 -0.61
C ILE A 315 -9.90 -7.03 -0.74
N HIS A 316 -10.74 -7.93 -0.24
CA HIS A 316 -10.54 -9.38 -0.30
C HIS A 316 -11.88 -10.10 -0.43
N ARG A 317 -12.12 -10.78 -1.56
CA ARG A 317 -13.39 -11.50 -1.85
C ARG A 317 -14.62 -10.63 -1.60
N GLY A 318 -14.60 -9.39 -2.09
CA GLY A 318 -15.65 -8.39 -1.90
C GLY A 318 -15.71 -7.75 -0.51
N LYS A 319 -14.98 -8.28 0.49
CA LYS A 319 -14.90 -7.68 1.84
C LYS A 319 -13.87 -6.57 1.85
N LYS A 320 -14.18 -5.50 2.57
CA LYS A 320 -13.36 -4.28 2.65
C LYS A 320 -12.93 -4.02 4.08
N ALA A 321 -11.67 -3.65 4.27
CA ALA A 321 -11.12 -3.32 5.58
C ALA A 321 -10.11 -2.17 5.47
N TYR A 322 -10.27 -1.13 6.28
CA TYR A 322 -9.26 -0.09 6.39
C TYR A 322 -8.18 -0.53 7.36
N VAL A 323 -6.94 -0.53 6.88
CA VAL A 323 -5.78 -1.05 7.61
C VAL A 323 -4.69 0.01 7.67
N ARG A 324 -4.22 0.30 8.88
CA ARG A 324 -2.96 1.02 9.10
C ARG A 324 -1.84 -0.01 9.06
N VAL A 325 -1.02 0.08 8.02
CA VAL A 325 0.09 -0.84 7.77
C VAL A 325 1.19 -0.61 8.79
N LEU A 326 1.84 -1.69 9.22
CA LEU A 326 3.02 -1.59 10.07
C LEU A 326 4.09 -0.75 9.37
N LYS A 327 4.77 0.10 10.13
CA LYS A 327 5.98 0.76 9.63
C LYS A 327 7.11 -0.25 9.65
N ASP A 328 7.71 -0.51 8.50
CA ASP A 328 9.02 -1.11 8.45
C ASP A 328 10.00 -0.11 9.06
N LYS A 329 10.69 -0.51 10.13
CA LYS A 329 11.66 0.36 10.82
C LYS A 329 13.00 0.47 10.08
N GLY A 330 13.06 -0.02 8.84
CA GLY A 330 14.28 -0.17 8.07
C GLY A 330 15.20 -1.24 8.68
N ASP A 331 16.02 -1.85 7.86
CA ASP A 331 17.36 -2.18 8.34
C ASP A 331 18.14 -0.86 8.33
N ILE A 332 18.95 -0.61 9.35
CA ILE A 332 19.69 0.65 9.56
C ILE A 332 20.36 1.07 8.25
N GLN A 333 20.18 2.34 7.86
CA GLN A 333 20.69 2.94 6.62
C GLN A 333 22.11 2.47 6.28
N LEU A 334 22.24 1.65 5.23
CA LEU A 334 23.52 1.40 4.58
C LEU A 334 23.98 2.71 3.94
N LYS A 335 25.03 3.34 4.49
CA LYS A 335 25.82 4.33 3.73
C LYS A 335 26.52 3.58 2.60
N VAL A 336 25.94 3.65 1.40
CA VAL A 336 26.55 3.10 0.19
C VAL A 336 27.75 3.97 -0.19
N VAL A 337 28.93 3.63 0.32
CA VAL A 337 30.20 4.10 -0.26
C VAL A 337 30.46 3.26 -1.49
N HIS A 338 30.35 3.86 -2.67
CA HIS A 338 30.74 3.22 -3.92
C HIS A 338 32.24 2.91 -3.87
N ARG A 339 32.59 1.64 -3.69
CA ARG A 339 33.82 1.05 -4.24
C ARG A 339 33.53 -0.38 -4.66
N THR A 340 34.00 -0.69 -5.86
CA THR A 340 34.12 -2.02 -6.46
C THR A 340 34.58 -3.04 -5.42
N SER A 341 33.97 -4.24 -5.46
CA SER A 341 34.22 -5.45 -4.66
C SER A 341 33.15 -5.75 -3.61
N TYR A 342 32.61 -6.97 -3.73
CA TYR A 342 31.75 -7.70 -2.79
C TYR A 342 31.79 -7.22 -1.34
N VAL A 343 30.63 -6.85 -0.78
CA VAL A 343 30.45 -6.56 0.65
C VAL A 343 29.41 -7.51 1.23
N LYS A 344 29.82 -8.39 2.15
CA LYS A 344 28.91 -9.01 3.13
C LYS A 344 28.38 -7.87 4.03
N PRO A 345 27.06 -7.62 4.12
CA PRO A 345 26.56 -6.64 5.08
C PRO A 345 26.76 -7.17 6.50
N TYR A 346 27.47 -6.42 7.33
CA TYR A 346 27.50 -6.60 8.77
C TYR A 346 26.60 -5.54 9.43
N VAL A 347 25.89 -5.93 10.48
CA VAL A 347 25.03 -5.04 11.27
C VAL A 347 25.92 -4.27 12.24
N VAL A 348 25.89 -2.95 12.17
CA VAL A 348 26.53 -2.06 13.15
C VAL A 348 25.42 -1.33 13.91
N ASP A 349 25.43 -1.45 15.24
CA ASP A 349 24.53 -0.66 16.07
C ASP A 349 24.95 0.83 16.11
N LYS A 350 24.15 1.68 16.76
CA LYS A 350 24.41 3.13 16.84
C LYS A 350 25.67 3.49 17.64
N GLU A 351 26.33 2.51 18.24
CA GLU A 351 27.48 2.66 19.15
C GLU A 351 28.76 2.02 18.57
N GLY A 352 28.70 1.47 17.36
CA GLY A 352 29.86 0.95 16.65
C GLY A 352 30.27 -0.47 17.05
N ASN A 353 29.43 -1.20 17.77
CA ASN A 353 29.77 -2.55 18.23
C ASN A 353 29.34 -3.63 17.22
N PHE A 354 30.23 -4.62 17.05
CA PHE A 354 30.03 -5.78 16.18
C PHE A 354 29.07 -6.78 16.84
N GLY A 355 27.79 -6.75 16.44
CA GLY A 355 26.78 -7.69 16.91
C GLY A 355 26.75 -8.97 16.08
N ASN A 356 27.07 -10.11 16.70
CA ASN A 356 26.80 -11.45 16.17
C ASN A 356 25.29 -11.66 15.91
N GLU A 357 24.99 -12.54 14.95
CA GLU A 357 23.64 -12.99 14.55
C GLU A 357 22.60 -12.90 15.67
N VAL A 358 21.69 -11.92 15.57
CA VAL A 358 20.53 -11.84 16.47
C VAL A 358 19.36 -12.52 15.79
N GLY A 359 19.01 -13.67 16.37
CA GLY A 359 18.07 -14.65 15.86
C GLY A 359 16.67 -14.12 15.53
N ALA A 360 16.03 -14.91 14.69
CA ALA A 360 14.60 -15.01 14.43
C ALA A 360 13.74 -14.07 15.30
N TRP A 361 13.23 -13.01 14.68
CA TRP A 361 12.20 -12.14 15.22
C TRP A 361 11.04 -12.98 15.76
N ARG A 362 10.98 -13.16 17.08
CA ARG A 362 9.80 -13.68 17.77
C ARG A 362 8.66 -12.69 17.55
N ASP A 363 7.64 -13.11 16.81
CA ASP A 363 6.37 -12.42 16.45
C ASP A 363 5.60 -11.72 17.60
N GLY A 364 6.10 -11.74 18.84
CA GLY A 364 5.50 -11.03 19.98
C GLY A 364 5.89 -9.57 20.13
N GLY A 365 7.08 -9.18 19.68
CA GLY A 365 7.56 -7.80 19.83
C GLY A 365 6.78 -6.79 18.99
N SER A 366 6.38 -7.17 17.77
CA SER A 366 5.68 -6.27 16.84
C SER A 366 4.27 -5.92 17.33
N VAL A 367 3.55 -6.88 17.91
CA VAL A 367 2.17 -6.70 18.38
C VAL A 367 2.11 -5.80 19.61
N VAL A 368 2.99 -6.01 20.60
CA VAL A 368 3.02 -5.16 21.79
C VAL A 368 3.42 -3.74 21.40
N ALA A 369 4.40 -3.59 20.51
CA ALA A 369 4.84 -2.30 20.02
C ALA A 369 3.70 -1.48 19.39
N CYS A 370 2.86 -2.08 18.54
CA CYS A 370 1.75 -1.30 17.99
C CYS A 370 0.54 -1.18 18.92
N LEU A 371 0.36 -2.04 19.95
CA LEU A 371 -0.66 -1.81 21.00
C LEU A 371 -0.33 -0.54 21.78
N LEU A 372 0.97 -0.32 22.04
CA LEU A 372 1.46 0.90 22.66
C LEU A 372 1.29 2.13 21.76
N GLU A 373 1.41 1.97 20.43
CA GLU A 373 1.08 3.04 19.48
C GLU A 373 -0.41 3.37 19.48
N ASP A 374 -1.31 2.37 19.54
CA ASP A 374 -2.76 2.58 19.58
C ASP A 374 -3.20 3.33 20.85
N VAL A 375 -2.65 2.95 22.01
CA VAL A 375 -2.89 3.67 23.27
C VAL A 375 -2.40 5.12 23.16
N ARG A 376 -1.25 5.35 22.52
CA ARG A 376 -0.71 6.69 22.31
C ARG A 376 -1.59 7.53 21.38
N ASP A 377 -2.08 6.95 20.29
CA ASP A 377 -2.95 7.61 19.32
C ASP A 377 -4.34 7.91 19.90
N LEU A 378 -4.91 7.00 20.67
CA LEU A 378 -6.16 7.23 21.43
C LEU A 378 -6.00 8.37 22.44
N VAL A 379 -4.88 8.41 23.16
CA VAL A 379 -4.58 9.48 24.12
C VAL A 379 -4.39 10.82 23.41
N LYS A 380 -3.73 10.85 22.25
CA LYS A 380 -3.60 12.07 21.43
C LYS A 380 -4.95 12.56 20.93
N TRP A 381 -5.77 11.66 20.39
CA TRP A 381 -7.07 12.00 19.85
C TRP A 381 -8.04 12.51 20.94
N ARG A 382 -8.01 11.90 22.14
CA ARG A 382 -8.72 12.40 23.31
C ARG A 382 -8.32 13.85 23.63
N ARG A 383 -7.01 14.15 23.66
CA ARG A 383 -6.53 15.51 23.92
C ARG A 383 -7.01 16.51 22.86
N GLU A 384 -7.06 16.08 21.59
CA GLU A 384 -7.52 16.94 20.49
C GLU A 384 -9.01 17.23 20.58
N ILE A 385 -9.83 16.24 20.97
CA ILE A 385 -11.25 16.44 21.25
C ILE A 385 -11.47 17.37 22.45
N ASP A 386 -10.78 17.10 23.56
CA ASP A 386 -10.87 17.95 24.76
C ASP A 386 -10.48 19.40 24.44
N PHE A 387 -9.48 19.59 23.58
CA PHE A 387 -9.06 20.92 23.12
C PHE A 387 -10.15 21.60 22.27
N LYS A 388 -10.70 20.90 21.27
CA LYS A 388 -11.77 21.44 20.41
C LYS A 388 -13.05 21.77 21.20
N LEU A 389 -13.44 20.92 22.16
CA LEU A 389 -14.58 21.16 23.05
C LEU A 389 -14.37 22.36 23.98
N LYS A 390 -13.15 22.53 24.52
CA LYS A 390 -12.81 23.71 25.33
C LYS A 390 -12.83 25.00 24.51
N SER A 391 -12.30 24.98 23.28
CA SER A 391 -12.32 26.13 22.37
C SER A 391 -13.76 26.56 22.05
N MET A 392 -14.67 25.60 21.81
CA MET A 392 -16.10 25.91 21.64
C MET A 392 -16.74 26.50 22.89
N GLY A 393 -16.38 25.99 24.07
CA GLY A 393 -16.90 26.51 25.34
C GLY A 393 -16.60 28.00 25.52
N VAL A 394 -15.42 28.46 25.08
CA VAL A 394 -15.03 29.87 25.10
C VAL A 394 -15.85 30.70 24.12
N GLU A 395 -15.97 30.26 22.86
CA GLU A 395 -16.75 30.98 21.83
C GLU A 395 -18.25 31.05 22.18
N LEU A 396 -18.79 30.02 22.83
CA LEU A 396 -20.19 30.01 23.29
C LEU A 396 -20.42 30.99 24.47
N GLN A 397 -19.39 31.25 25.28
CA GLN A 397 -19.43 32.31 26.30
C GLN A 397 -19.33 33.70 25.68
N GLU A 398 -18.50 33.89 24.65
CA GLU A 398 -18.42 35.15 23.89
C GLU A 398 -19.75 35.49 23.21
N VAL A 399 -20.38 34.52 22.55
CA VAL A 399 -21.73 34.67 21.99
C VAL A 399 -22.73 35.06 23.08
N LYS A 400 -22.68 34.39 24.23
CA LYS A 400 -23.59 34.69 25.35
C LYS A 400 -23.40 36.10 25.91
N GLN A 401 -22.15 36.59 25.96
CA GLN A 401 -21.84 37.97 26.37
C GLN A 401 -22.31 38.99 25.35
N LEU A 402 -22.11 38.74 24.06
CA LEU A 402 -22.58 39.63 22.99
C LEU A 402 -24.11 39.70 22.96
N VAL A 403 -24.80 38.56 23.06
CA VAL A 403 -26.27 38.52 23.16
C VAL A 403 -26.77 39.30 24.37
N LYS A 404 -26.12 39.14 25.54
CA LYS A 404 -26.45 39.92 26.73
C LYS A 404 -26.25 41.43 26.52
N GLY A 405 -25.14 41.81 25.90
CA GLY A 405 -24.84 43.22 25.57
C GLY A 405 -25.83 43.83 24.58
N VAL A 406 -26.32 43.05 23.62
CA VAL A 406 -27.37 43.48 22.68
C VAL A 406 -28.71 43.66 23.40
N VAL A 407 -29.12 42.72 24.26
CA VAL A 407 -30.35 42.81 25.05
C VAL A 407 -30.31 44.04 25.97
N ASP A 408 -29.19 44.31 26.63
CA ASP A 408 -29.02 45.48 27.50
C ASP A 408 -29.08 46.80 26.73
N ARG A 409 -28.55 46.85 25.49
CA ARG A 409 -28.62 48.04 24.63
C ARG A 409 -30.02 48.27 24.06
N ILE A 410 -30.72 47.21 23.66
CA ILE A 410 -32.12 47.29 23.21
C ILE A 410 -33.01 47.84 24.34
N GLY A 411 -32.79 47.39 25.58
CA GLY A 411 -33.49 47.92 26.75
C GLY A 411 -33.29 49.43 26.95
N LYS A 412 -32.06 49.92 26.76
CA LYS A 412 -31.73 51.37 26.87
C LYS A 412 -32.28 52.21 25.72
N ILE A 413 -32.37 51.64 24.52
CA ILE A 413 -32.94 52.32 23.34
C ILE A 413 -34.46 52.47 23.47
N GLN A 414 -35.15 51.50 24.09
CA GLN A 414 -36.57 51.62 24.39
C GLN A 414 -36.89 52.75 25.39
N GLU A 415 -35.95 53.13 26.25
CA GLU A 415 -36.09 54.25 27.18
C GLU A 415 -35.74 55.61 26.57
N SER A 416 -34.97 55.64 25.46
CA SER A 416 -34.44 56.86 24.84
C SER A 416 -34.99 57.05 23.43
N SER A 417 -36.25 57.46 23.31
CA SER A 417 -36.89 57.73 22.03
C SER A 417 -36.44 59.07 21.43
N SER A 418 -35.34 59.08 20.66
CA SER A 418 -35.03 60.16 19.72
C SER A 418 -34.05 59.72 18.61
N SER A 419 -34.58 59.64 17.38
CA SER A 419 -33.91 59.41 16.07
C SER A 419 -33.88 57.95 15.55
N LEU A 420 -34.84 57.60 14.69
CA LEU A 420 -34.97 56.29 14.02
C LEU A 420 -33.77 55.90 13.13
N ASN A 421 -33.03 56.88 12.58
CA ASN A 421 -31.94 56.62 11.64
C ASN A 421 -30.66 56.11 12.30
N ALA A 422 -30.32 56.61 13.51
CA ALA A 422 -29.15 56.14 14.25
C ALA A 422 -29.33 54.70 14.75
N ILE A 423 -30.57 54.34 15.13
CA ILE A 423 -30.95 52.99 15.55
C ILE A 423 -30.79 51.99 14.39
N SER A 424 -31.18 52.38 13.17
CA SER A 424 -31.04 51.53 11.97
C SER A 424 -29.57 51.19 11.64
N GLU A 425 -28.66 52.14 11.84
CA GLU A 425 -27.23 51.94 11.55
C GLU A 425 -26.52 51.07 12.62
N GLU A 426 -26.90 51.21 13.89
CA GLU A 426 -26.39 50.31 14.95
C GLU A 426 -26.96 48.89 14.82
N VAL A 427 -28.24 48.74 14.47
CA VAL A 427 -28.88 47.44 14.28
C VAL A 427 -28.25 46.69 13.10
N SER A 428 -27.95 47.37 12.00
CA SER A 428 -27.32 46.75 10.83
C SER A 428 -25.87 46.30 11.09
N LYS A 429 -25.09 47.05 11.88
CA LYS A 429 -23.75 46.61 12.33
C LYS A 429 -23.80 45.37 13.22
N LEU A 430 -24.72 45.37 14.19
CA LEU A 430 -24.92 44.20 15.07
C LEU A 430 -25.38 42.97 14.29
N GLN A 431 -26.25 43.16 13.29
CA GLN A 431 -26.72 42.07 12.44
C GLN A 431 -25.59 41.47 11.59
N ALA A 432 -24.64 42.28 11.12
CA ALA A 432 -23.46 41.81 10.39
C ALA A 432 -22.49 41.00 11.29
N GLU A 433 -22.25 41.46 12.51
CA GLU A 433 -21.39 40.73 13.48
C GLU A 433 -21.99 39.38 13.88
N VAL A 434 -23.30 39.35 14.17
CA VAL A 434 -24.02 38.10 14.50
C VAL A 434 -24.01 37.12 13.32
N SER A 435 -24.10 37.61 12.08
CA SER A 435 -24.08 36.78 10.87
C SER A 435 -22.71 36.13 10.64
N SER A 436 -21.62 36.89 10.84
CA SER A 436 -20.25 36.38 10.76
C SER A 436 -20.00 35.27 11.80
N LEU A 437 -20.37 35.53 13.06
CA LEU A 437 -20.26 34.54 14.15
C LEU A 437 -21.09 33.28 13.91
N SER A 438 -22.32 33.42 13.41
CA SER A 438 -23.20 32.30 13.07
C SER A 438 -22.59 31.41 11.98
N SER A 439 -21.97 32.01 10.94
CA SER A 439 -21.30 31.26 9.87
C SER A 439 -20.05 30.51 10.36
N GLY A 440 -19.24 31.14 11.22
CA GLY A 440 -18.06 30.50 11.83
C GLY A 440 -18.44 29.34 12.76
N PHE A 441 -19.54 29.50 13.51
CA PHE A 441 -20.09 28.45 14.36
C PHE A 441 -20.63 27.28 13.54
N LYS A 442 -21.33 27.56 12.43
CA LYS A 442 -21.87 26.54 11.53
C LYS A 442 -20.78 25.65 10.91
N LEU A 443 -19.70 26.24 10.40
CA LEU A 443 -18.57 25.48 9.84
C LEU A 443 -17.89 24.55 10.86
N LYS A 444 -17.75 25.00 12.13
CA LYS A 444 -17.20 24.17 13.20
C LYS A 444 -18.17 23.08 13.65
N MET A 445 -19.47 23.37 13.68
CA MET A 445 -20.52 22.37 13.95
C MET A 445 -20.53 21.28 12.88
N GLU A 446 -20.39 21.63 11.60
CA GLU A 446 -20.25 20.66 10.51
C GLU A 446 -18.98 19.79 10.68
N GLY A 447 -17.87 20.36 11.13
CA GLY A 447 -16.64 19.61 11.44
C GLY A 447 -16.79 18.64 12.63
N ILE A 448 -17.60 18.99 13.63
CA ILE A 448 -17.89 18.13 14.79
C ILE A 448 -18.90 17.06 14.40
N GLU A 449 -19.93 17.42 13.65
CA GLU A 449 -20.90 16.47 13.12
C GLU A 449 -20.20 15.42 12.25
N PHE A 450 -19.24 15.83 11.41
CA PHE A 450 -18.37 14.91 10.67
C PHE A 450 -17.58 13.98 11.61
N THR A 451 -16.99 14.51 12.68
CA THR A 451 -16.21 13.73 13.65
C THR A 451 -17.08 12.76 14.45
N VAL A 452 -18.30 13.18 14.84
CA VAL A 452 -19.27 12.36 15.57
C VAL A 452 -19.87 11.28 14.66
N ASN A 453 -20.17 11.61 13.40
CA ASN A 453 -20.64 10.63 12.43
C ASN A 453 -19.56 9.59 12.12
N TYR A 454 -18.30 9.99 12.03
CA TYR A 454 -17.17 9.07 11.93
C TYR A 454 -17.08 8.12 13.13
N LEU A 455 -17.32 8.62 14.36
CA LEU A 455 -17.35 7.77 15.56
C LEU A 455 -18.55 6.84 15.60
N LYS A 456 -19.72 7.31 15.18
CA LYS A 456 -20.92 6.47 15.04
C LYS A 456 -20.68 5.36 14.04
N GLU A 457 -20.07 5.65 12.89
CA GLU A 457 -19.67 4.62 11.90
C GLU A 457 -18.68 3.63 12.51
N MET A 458 -17.68 4.09 13.27
CA MET A 458 -16.76 3.19 13.99
C MET A 458 -17.47 2.29 15.01
N MET A 459 -18.45 2.82 15.74
CA MET A 459 -19.24 2.04 16.71
C MET A 459 -20.16 1.04 16.01
N LEU A 460 -20.79 1.42 14.91
CA LEU A 460 -21.60 0.52 14.07
C LEU A 460 -20.77 -0.62 13.49
N GLU A 461 -19.57 -0.33 12.98
CA GLU A 461 -18.65 -1.36 12.49
C GLU A 461 -18.22 -2.33 13.60
N LEU A 462 -18.00 -1.84 14.83
CA LEU A 462 -17.70 -2.68 16.00
C LEU A 462 -18.90 -3.54 16.40
N GLN A 463 -20.10 -2.97 16.37
CA GLN A 463 -21.33 -3.66 16.74
C GLN A 463 -21.68 -4.76 15.73
N GLU A 464 -21.53 -4.51 14.42
CA GLU A 464 -21.67 -5.54 13.38
C GLU A 464 -20.66 -6.68 13.54
N LEU A 465 -19.42 -6.38 13.95
CA LEU A 465 -18.39 -7.38 14.19
C LEU A 465 -18.72 -8.26 15.41
N MET A 466 -19.35 -7.68 16.44
CA MET A 466 -19.84 -8.41 17.60
C MET A 466 -21.04 -9.31 17.26
N GLU A 467 -22.01 -8.81 16.49
CA GLU A 467 -23.19 -9.57 16.06
C GLU A 467 -22.82 -10.74 15.12
N LYS A 468 -21.90 -10.52 14.17
CA LYS A 468 -21.38 -11.58 13.29
C LYS A 468 -20.61 -12.68 14.04
N GLN A 469 -20.16 -12.43 15.26
CA GLN A 469 -19.51 -13.42 16.14
C GLN A 469 -20.54 -14.16 16.99
N GLN A 470 -21.56 -13.49 17.53
CA GLN A 470 -22.66 -14.16 18.23
C GLN A 470 -23.40 -15.16 17.32
N LEU A 471 -23.57 -14.85 16.04
CA LEU A 471 -24.12 -15.80 15.05
C LEU A 471 -23.18 -16.98 14.73
N LYS A 472 -21.87 -16.85 14.94
CA LYS A 472 -20.89 -17.94 14.76
C LYS A 472 -20.77 -18.82 15.99
N GLU A 473 -20.97 -18.27 17.19
CA GLU A 473 -21.01 -19.04 18.44
C GLU A 473 -22.33 -19.82 18.59
N SER A 474 -23.44 -19.31 18.06
CA SER A 474 -24.73 -20.02 18.04
C SER A 474 -24.84 -21.12 16.96
N THR A 475 -23.91 -21.16 16.00
CA THR A 475 -23.88 -22.17 14.92
C THR A 475 -22.83 -23.27 15.13
N VAL A 476 -22.20 -23.35 16.31
CA VAL A 476 -21.36 -24.49 16.68
C VAL A 476 -22.26 -25.66 17.11
N PRO A 477 -22.22 -26.84 16.44
CA PRO A 477 -23.00 -27.99 16.84
C PRO A 477 -22.66 -28.42 18.27
N CYS A 478 -23.69 -28.74 19.05
CA CYS A 478 -23.62 -29.07 20.48
C CYS A 478 -22.95 -30.42 20.80
N SER A 479 -21.98 -30.89 20.01
CA SER A 479 -21.40 -32.24 20.14
C SER A 479 -19.98 -32.31 20.71
N LEU A 480 -19.42 -31.23 21.25
CA LEU A 480 -18.06 -31.23 21.85
C LEU A 480 -17.97 -30.45 23.17
N LYS A 481 -18.95 -30.64 24.06
CA LYS A 481 -18.82 -30.30 25.50
C LYS A 481 -18.98 -31.55 26.34
N LYS A 482 -18.01 -32.46 26.25
CA LYS A 482 -17.63 -33.43 27.31
C LYS A 482 -16.42 -34.21 26.84
N GLN A 483 -15.24 -33.77 27.26
CA GLN A 483 -14.12 -34.60 27.71
C GLN A 483 -13.14 -33.71 28.45
#